data_AF-R1CYN9-F1
#
_entry.id   AF-R1CYN9-F1
#
_cell.length_a   1.000
_cell.length_b   1.000
_cell.length_c   1.000
_cell.angle_alpha   90.00
_cell.angle_beta   90.00
_cell.angle_gamma   90.00
#
_symmetry.space_group_name_H-M   'P 1'
#
loop_
_entity.id
_entity.type
_entity.pdbx_description
1 polymer ?
#
loop_
_entity_poly.entity_id
_entity_poly.type
_entity_poly.pdbx_seq_one_letter_code
_entity_poly.pdbx_strand_id
1 'polypeptide(L)'
;MEKGCKNKIISAIITFTMFISFLSTTGVDLAYANDEPDVILYIHGEKSNGGPIFHSKGDMAGNELWAPGVTKSGVLRLYNNYSQRIKVNNLSLRMTLEKLRDGEYVSVTDRQLYELFAKNMKLTIKKGRTLIFTNTIYNKSFLEMLYQKDHEQYKGYDLPIFDRFNIDKGDYIDLEYTVYMDENAGNELQGLKATVDFMINAHENPIYKKTETKDSDDHWAHDCIETLIQKGIIKGYPDGTIRPENYITRAEAAVLIGRALGLEEKDSTFTGYFDSIPNWARGYIISTTQEDIFTGYPGKLFKADNHITREEMMAILMRGFNKTSEGELKLEFDDKDDIGTWALEYIKAGVKNEIIEGYPDGTIKPNNEVTRAEAFTMICKLLGYHEKHIN
;
A
#
# COMPACT_ATOMS: atom_id res chain seq x y z
N MET A 1 -30.86 67.33 25.95
CA MET A 1 -32.31 67.46 25.74
C MET A 1 -32.50 67.64 24.24
N GLU A 2 -33.22 66.86 23.44
CA GLU A 2 -34.31 65.88 23.56
C GLU A 2 -34.19 64.94 22.32
N LYS A 3 -34.28 63.62 22.44
CA LYS A 3 -35.51 62.80 22.36
C LYS A 3 -36.45 63.10 21.17
N GLY A 4 -36.26 62.37 20.08
CA GLY A 4 -37.17 61.34 19.54
C GLY A 4 -38.60 61.69 19.08
N CYS A 5 -38.98 61.19 17.89
CA CYS A 5 -40.32 60.69 17.53
C CYS A 5 -40.20 59.92 16.19
N LYS A 6 -40.24 58.58 16.10
CA LYS A 6 -41.34 57.59 16.17
C LYS A 6 -42.56 57.80 15.24
N ASN A 7 -42.58 56.95 14.20
CA ASN A 7 -43.65 56.03 13.79
C ASN A 7 -44.78 56.43 12.81
N LYS A 8 -44.86 55.61 11.74
CA LYS A 8 -46.05 54.92 11.18
C LYS A 8 -47.05 55.84 10.40
N ILE A 9 -47.76 55.49 9.33
CA ILE A 9 -48.18 54.22 8.68
C ILE A 9 -49.01 54.58 7.40
N ILE A 10 -49.00 53.70 6.37
CA ILE A 10 -50.08 53.37 5.39
C ILE A 10 -50.61 54.45 4.40
N SER A 11 -50.51 54.19 3.09
CA SER A 11 -51.65 53.70 2.27
C SER A 11 -51.25 53.37 0.81
N ALA A 12 -51.80 52.25 0.32
CA ALA A 12 -51.60 51.61 -0.97
C ALA A 12 -52.79 51.88 -1.92
N ILE A 13 -52.65 51.55 -3.23
CA ILE A 13 -53.65 51.03 -4.22
C ILE A 13 -52.88 50.85 -5.55
N ILE A 14 -52.52 49.64 -6.03
CA ILE A 14 -53.25 48.51 -6.66
C ILE A 14 -53.64 48.73 -8.12
N THR A 15 -53.00 47.96 -9.02
CA THR A 15 -53.57 47.10 -10.11
C THR A 15 -52.38 46.29 -10.66
N PHE A 16 -52.12 45.03 -10.29
CA PHE A 16 -52.81 43.75 -10.54
C PHE A 16 -53.05 43.40 -12.02
N THR A 17 -52.18 42.55 -12.57
CA THR A 17 -52.65 41.46 -13.43
C THR A 17 -51.75 40.24 -13.21
N MET A 18 -52.39 39.18 -12.70
CA MET A 18 -51.82 37.87 -12.41
C MET A 18 -51.90 36.99 -13.66
N PHE A 19 -50.88 36.18 -13.93
CA PHE A 19 -51.12 34.80 -14.35
C PHE A 19 -50.09 33.91 -13.66
N ILE A 20 -50.60 33.07 -12.76
CA ILE A 20 -49.90 31.94 -12.15
C ILE A 20 -50.09 30.76 -13.10
N SER A 21 -48.99 30.10 -13.46
CA SER A 21 -49.01 28.67 -13.78
C SER A 21 -47.81 28.01 -13.12
N PHE A 22 -48.15 27.10 -12.21
CA PHE A 22 -47.32 26.20 -11.42
C PHE A 22 -46.31 25.42 -12.27
N LEU A 23 -45.05 25.37 -11.84
CA LEU A 23 -44.26 24.13 -11.85
C LEU A 23 -43.14 24.22 -10.80
N SER A 24 -43.32 23.41 -9.76
CA SER A 24 -42.35 22.89 -8.78
C SER A 24 -41.15 23.77 -8.40
N THR A 25 -41.11 24.10 -7.12
CA THR A 25 -39.86 24.28 -6.37
C THR A 25 -38.89 23.15 -6.72
N THR A 26 -37.96 23.41 -7.63
CA THR A 26 -36.65 22.79 -7.51
C THR A 26 -35.88 23.78 -6.66
N GLY A 27 -35.64 23.39 -5.41
CA GLY A 27 -34.53 23.97 -4.70
C GLY A 27 -33.36 23.98 -5.67
N VAL A 28 -32.60 25.07 -5.67
CA VAL A 28 -31.20 24.94 -6.04
C VAL A 28 -30.63 24.02 -4.98
N ASP A 29 -30.80 22.72 -5.17
CA ASP A 29 -29.91 21.73 -4.61
C ASP A 29 -28.58 22.11 -5.24
N LEU A 30 -27.84 22.96 -4.53
CA LEU A 30 -26.41 22.79 -4.39
C LEU A 30 -26.23 21.38 -3.84
N ALA A 31 -26.46 20.39 -4.70
CA ALA A 31 -25.94 19.06 -4.53
C ALA A 31 -24.43 19.29 -4.55
N TYR A 32 -23.85 19.43 -3.36
CA TYR A 32 -22.46 19.05 -3.15
C TYR A 32 -22.37 17.65 -3.73
N ALA A 33 -21.88 17.56 -4.98
CA ALA A 33 -21.54 16.30 -5.60
C ALA A 33 -20.65 15.59 -4.58
N ASN A 34 -21.02 14.35 -4.23
CA ASN A 34 -20.33 13.53 -3.24
C ASN A 34 -18.82 13.75 -3.32
N ASP A 35 -18.18 14.08 -2.19
CA ASP A 35 -16.76 14.42 -2.04
C ASP A 35 -15.77 13.28 -2.43
N GLU A 36 -16.25 12.22 -3.10
CA GLU A 36 -15.51 11.00 -3.40
C GLU A 36 -15.03 10.97 -4.86
N PRO A 37 -13.72 10.77 -5.09
CA PRO A 37 -13.18 10.59 -6.43
C PRO A 37 -13.64 9.26 -7.06
N ASP A 38 -13.80 9.23 -8.38
CA ASP A 38 -14.21 8.02 -9.13
C ASP A 38 -13.16 6.91 -9.04
N VAL A 39 -11.87 7.28 -9.03
CA VAL A 39 -10.76 6.36 -8.92
C VAL A 39 -9.73 6.89 -7.92
N ILE A 40 -9.32 6.05 -6.97
CA ILE A 40 -8.23 6.36 -6.04
C ILE A 40 -7.03 5.49 -6.37
N LEU A 41 -5.89 6.11 -6.67
CA LEU A 41 -4.60 5.46 -6.81
C LEU A 41 -3.74 5.71 -5.57
N TYR A 42 -3.43 4.65 -4.83
CA TYR A 42 -2.49 4.71 -3.72
C TYR A 42 -1.08 4.51 -4.21
N ILE A 43 -0.20 5.46 -3.92
CA ILE A 43 1.23 5.35 -4.21
C ILE A 43 1.87 4.63 -3.01
N HIS A 44 2.11 3.31 -3.14
CA HIS A 44 2.50 2.36 -2.09
C HIS A 44 1.31 1.85 -1.22
N GLY A 45 1.00 0.55 -1.28
CA GLY A 45 -0.17 -0.06 -0.61
C GLY A 45 -0.46 -1.52 -1.03
N GLU A 46 -1.37 -2.19 -0.31
CA GLU A 46 -1.35 -3.57 0.23
C GLU A 46 -0.93 -4.82 -0.59
N LYS A 47 -0.57 -4.76 -1.87
CA LYS A 47 -0.10 -5.97 -2.61
C LYS A 47 1.05 -5.69 -3.57
N SER A 48 2.12 -5.11 -3.04
CA SER A 48 3.17 -4.49 -3.85
C SER A 48 4.56 -4.91 -3.35
N ASN A 49 5.09 -6.01 -3.89
CA ASN A 49 6.50 -6.35 -3.72
C ASN A 49 7.36 -5.39 -4.55
N GLY A 50 7.93 -4.37 -3.89
CA GLY A 50 9.01 -3.53 -4.41
C GLY A 50 8.67 -2.62 -5.60
N GLY A 51 8.40 -1.34 -5.33
CA GLY A 51 8.21 -0.27 -6.32
C GLY A 51 7.00 0.63 -6.02
N PRO A 52 6.79 1.75 -6.75
CA PRO A 52 5.58 2.57 -6.66
C PRO A 52 4.48 1.81 -7.41
N ILE A 53 3.89 0.84 -6.72
CA ILE A 53 2.75 0.12 -7.27
C ILE A 53 1.52 0.95 -6.90
N PHE A 54 0.77 1.33 -7.94
CA PHE A 54 -0.50 2.02 -7.82
C PHE A 54 -1.57 0.96 -7.60
N HIS A 55 -2.25 1.00 -6.45
CA HIS A 55 -3.45 0.20 -6.25
C HIS A 55 -4.65 1.08 -6.55
N SER A 56 -5.47 0.71 -7.55
CA SER A 56 -6.72 1.40 -7.86
C SER A 56 -7.89 0.83 -7.05
N LYS A 57 -8.78 1.70 -6.60
CA LYS A 57 -10.19 1.36 -6.41
C LYS A 57 -10.96 2.08 -7.51
N GLY A 58 -11.64 1.33 -8.38
CA GLY A 58 -12.31 1.87 -9.56
C GLY A 58 -11.51 1.68 -10.87
N ASP A 59 -12.19 1.76 -11.99
CA ASP A 59 -11.64 1.60 -13.35
C ASP A 59 -11.94 2.88 -14.14
N MET A 60 -10.90 3.53 -14.71
CA MET A 60 -11.06 4.78 -15.44
C MET A 60 -11.91 4.62 -16.73
N ALA A 61 -11.97 3.40 -17.27
CA ALA A 61 -12.66 3.04 -18.51
C ALA A 61 -13.82 2.05 -18.30
N GLY A 62 -13.78 1.25 -17.23
CA GLY A 62 -14.76 0.21 -16.94
C GLY A 62 -14.72 -0.96 -17.94
N ASN A 63 -15.68 -1.87 -17.81
CA ASN A 63 -15.89 -2.98 -18.77
C ASN A 63 -16.70 -2.56 -20.02
N GLU A 64 -16.73 -1.28 -20.36
CA GLU A 64 -17.60 -0.76 -21.41
C GLU A 64 -17.01 -0.90 -22.82
N LEU A 65 -17.91 -1.00 -23.81
CA LEU A 65 -17.57 -1.02 -25.23
C LEU A 65 -17.35 0.41 -25.73
N TRP A 66 -16.19 0.66 -26.34
CA TRP A 66 -15.89 1.97 -26.93
C TRP A 66 -16.44 2.09 -28.34
N ALA A 67 -17.01 3.26 -28.65
CA ALA A 67 -17.48 3.62 -29.98
C ALA A 67 -17.11 5.09 -30.29
N PRO A 68 -17.00 5.47 -31.58
CA PRO A 68 -16.70 6.84 -31.98
C PRO A 68 -17.63 7.85 -31.28
N GLY A 69 -17.06 8.89 -30.68
CA GLY A 69 -17.81 9.93 -29.95
C GLY A 69 -18.20 9.57 -28.49
N VAL A 70 -18.01 8.32 -28.04
CA VAL A 70 -18.22 7.96 -26.63
C VAL A 70 -17.21 8.69 -25.78
N THR A 71 -17.69 9.41 -24.78
CA THR A 71 -16.90 10.20 -23.83
C THR A 71 -17.14 9.73 -22.40
N LYS A 72 -16.06 9.62 -21.63
CA LYS A 72 -16.07 9.34 -20.19
C LYS A 72 -15.23 10.38 -19.49
N SER A 73 -15.70 10.85 -18.35
CA SER A 73 -14.96 11.76 -17.50
C SER A 73 -15.08 11.33 -16.05
N GLY A 74 -14.09 11.71 -15.26
CA GLY A 74 -14.09 11.44 -13.83
C GLY A 74 -12.90 12.13 -13.15
N VAL A 75 -12.75 11.84 -11.86
CA VAL A 75 -11.69 12.36 -11.01
C VAL A 75 -10.84 11.20 -10.51
N LEU A 76 -9.55 11.28 -10.83
CA LEU A 76 -8.51 10.40 -10.34
C LEU A 76 -7.79 11.05 -9.16
N ARG A 77 -7.89 10.46 -7.97
CA ARG A 77 -7.14 10.90 -6.79
C ARG A 77 -5.83 10.13 -6.67
N LEU A 78 -4.71 10.83 -6.71
CA LEU A 78 -3.39 10.27 -6.44
C LEU A 78 -3.03 10.52 -4.98
N TYR A 79 -3.01 9.47 -4.16
CA TYR A 79 -2.75 9.58 -2.73
C TYR A 79 -1.33 9.10 -2.39
N ASN A 80 -0.55 9.95 -1.71
CA ASN A 80 0.82 9.61 -1.34
C ASN A 80 0.89 8.94 0.05
N ASN A 81 1.07 7.61 0.06
CA ASN A 81 1.28 6.83 1.28
C ASN A 81 2.74 6.72 1.71
N TYR A 82 3.70 7.30 0.97
CA TYR A 82 5.10 7.31 1.40
C TYR A 82 5.30 8.25 2.59
N SER A 83 6.35 7.98 3.37
CA SER A 83 6.84 8.88 4.42
C SER A 83 7.52 10.14 3.87
N GLN A 84 7.73 10.23 2.56
CA GLN A 84 8.40 11.34 1.87
C GLN A 84 7.50 11.93 0.79
N ARG A 85 7.76 13.20 0.44
CA ARG A 85 7.15 13.88 -0.71
C ARG A 85 7.51 13.15 -2.00
N ILE A 86 6.53 12.96 -2.87
CA ILE A 86 6.74 12.45 -4.23
C ILE A 86 6.76 13.62 -5.20
N LYS A 87 7.73 13.61 -6.11
CA LYS A 87 7.77 14.52 -7.26
C LYS A 87 7.19 13.78 -8.46
N VAL A 88 6.23 14.37 -9.14
CA VAL A 88 5.59 13.81 -10.33
C VAL A 88 6.07 14.56 -11.56
N ASN A 89 6.77 13.87 -12.44
CA ASN A 89 7.35 14.45 -13.65
C ASN A 89 6.95 13.75 -14.95
N ASN A 90 6.30 12.59 -14.87
CA ASN A 90 5.88 11.81 -16.02
C ASN A 90 4.50 11.18 -15.73
N LEU A 91 3.68 11.08 -16.76
CA LEU A 91 2.41 10.34 -16.78
C LEU A 91 2.50 9.22 -17.81
N SER A 92 1.90 8.06 -17.51
CA SER A 92 2.01 6.87 -18.35
C SER A 92 0.76 6.00 -18.29
N LEU A 93 0.54 5.18 -19.31
CA LEU A 93 -0.49 4.16 -19.39
C LEU A 93 0.09 2.82 -19.80
N ARG A 94 -0.49 1.74 -19.28
CA ARG A 94 -0.49 0.44 -19.96
C ARG A 94 -1.90 0.13 -20.41
N MET A 95 -2.01 -0.58 -21.51
CA MET A 95 -3.30 -0.97 -22.05
C MET A 95 -3.26 -2.44 -22.44
N THR A 96 -4.31 -3.17 -22.09
CA THR A 96 -4.63 -4.48 -22.63
C THR A 96 -5.89 -4.35 -23.48
N LEU A 97 -5.89 -4.97 -24.66
CA LEU A 97 -6.99 -4.87 -25.61
C LEU A 97 -7.58 -6.26 -25.85
N GLU A 98 -8.90 -6.36 -25.84
CA GLU A 98 -9.66 -7.58 -26.06
C GLU A 98 -10.70 -7.35 -27.16
N LYS A 99 -11.04 -8.40 -27.93
CA LYS A 99 -12.07 -8.34 -28.97
C LYS A 99 -13.11 -9.43 -28.75
N LEU A 100 -14.38 -9.07 -28.88
CA LEU A 100 -15.48 -10.02 -28.82
C LEU A 100 -15.41 -11.00 -30.01
N ARG A 101 -15.35 -12.30 -29.72
CA ARG A 101 -15.40 -13.41 -30.69
C ARG A 101 -16.23 -14.54 -30.09
N ASP A 102 -17.23 -15.00 -30.84
CA ASP A 102 -18.10 -16.12 -30.44
C ASP A 102 -18.72 -15.99 -29.03
N GLY A 103 -18.99 -14.76 -28.59
CA GLY A 103 -19.56 -14.45 -27.28
C GLY A 103 -18.55 -14.28 -26.15
N GLU A 104 -17.26 -14.46 -26.41
CA GLU A 104 -16.18 -14.29 -25.42
C GLU A 104 -15.19 -13.19 -25.84
N TYR A 105 -14.58 -12.52 -24.86
CA TYR A 105 -13.53 -11.54 -25.12
C TYR A 105 -12.17 -12.25 -25.16
N VAL A 106 -11.46 -12.10 -26.27
CA VAL A 106 -10.14 -12.69 -26.49
C VAL A 106 -9.10 -11.57 -26.63
N SER A 107 -7.94 -11.74 -26.00
CA SER A 107 -6.84 -10.79 -26.06
C SER A 107 -6.38 -10.53 -27.50
N VAL A 108 -6.18 -9.25 -27.84
CA VAL A 108 -5.69 -8.79 -29.13
C VAL A 108 -4.17 -8.79 -29.10
N THR A 109 -3.55 -9.65 -29.90
CA THR A 109 -2.09 -9.71 -30.10
C THR A 109 -1.62 -8.91 -31.32
N ASP A 110 -2.55 -8.39 -32.12
CA ASP A 110 -2.26 -7.56 -33.29
C ASP A 110 -1.76 -6.18 -32.86
N ARG A 111 -0.47 -5.95 -33.08
CA ARG A 111 0.20 -4.69 -32.74
C ARG A 111 -0.34 -3.50 -33.53
N GLN A 112 -0.72 -3.68 -34.80
CA GLN A 112 -1.25 -2.58 -35.62
C GLN A 112 -2.62 -2.15 -35.09
N LEU A 113 -3.47 -3.11 -34.74
CA LEU A 113 -4.78 -2.83 -34.16
C LEU A 113 -4.64 -2.15 -32.78
N TYR A 114 -3.68 -2.60 -31.97
CA TYR A 114 -3.35 -2.01 -30.68
C TYR A 114 -2.93 -0.53 -30.79
N GLU A 115 -1.97 -0.23 -31.68
CA GLU A 115 -1.49 1.13 -31.92
C GLU A 115 -2.58 2.01 -32.55
N LEU A 116 -3.37 1.46 -33.46
CA LEU A 116 -4.49 2.15 -34.09
C LEU A 116 -5.56 2.52 -33.06
N PHE A 117 -5.89 1.62 -32.14
CA PHE A 117 -6.79 1.92 -31.04
C PHE A 117 -6.21 3.03 -30.14
N ALA A 118 -4.96 2.89 -29.70
CA ALA A 118 -4.31 3.88 -28.84
C ALA A 118 -4.23 5.29 -29.46
N LYS A 119 -4.02 5.37 -30.78
CA LYS A 119 -3.98 6.63 -31.53
C LYS A 119 -5.34 7.35 -31.61
N ASN A 120 -6.42 6.57 -31.66
CA ASN A 120 -7.79 7.07 -31.78
C ASN A 120 -8.47 7.31 -30.43
N MET A 121 -7.94 6.76 -29.33
CA MET A 121 -8.36 7.15 -27.99
C MET A 121 -7.68 8.46 -27.58
N LYS A 122 -8.47 9.48 -27.25
CA LYS A 122 -8.00 10.78 -26.78
C LYS A 122 -8.19 10.90 -25.27
N LEU A 123 -7.23 11.57 -24.63
CA LEU A 123 -7.22 11.80 -23.20
C LEU A 123 -6.85 13.25 -22.92
N THR A 124 -7.70 13.91 -22.13
CA THR A 124 -7.39 15.17 -21.48
C THR A 124 -7.23 14.93 -19.98
N ILE A 125 -6.19 15.52 -19.38
CA ILE A 125 -5.98 15.53 -17.93
C ILE A 125 -5.82 16.98 -17.47
N LYS A 126 -6.64 17.37 -16.50
CA LYS A 126 -6.50 18.64 -15.80
C LYS A 126 -6.15 18.41 -14.33
N LYS A 127 -5.18 19.18 -13.84
CA LYS A 127 -4.74 19.16 -12.46
C LYS A 127 -5.56 20.12 -11.60
N GLY A 128 -5.96 19.67 -10.42
CA GLY A 128 -6.77 20.47 -9.48
C GLY A 128 -6.57 20.07 -8.02
N ARG A 129 -7.21 20.83 -7.12
CA ARG A 129 -7.37 20.49 -5.70
C ARG A 129 -8.82 20.75 -5.32
N THR A 130 -9.41 19.86 -4.51
CA THR A 130 -10.80 19.97 -4.04
C THR A 130 -11.78 20.31 -5.18
N LEU A 131 -11.70 19.55 -6.28
CA LEU A 131 -12.55 19.66 -7.47
C LEU A 131 -12.44 20.98 -8.28
N ILE A 132 -11.45 21.83 -8.00
CA ILE A 132 -11.13 23.01 -8.81
C ILE A 132 -10.00 22.65 -9.79
N PHE A 133 -10.36 22.31 -11.03
CA PHE A 133 -9.43 21.92 -12.09
C PHE A 133 -9.14 23.09 -13.02
N THR A 134 -7.89 23.56 -13.03
CA THR A 134 -7.53 24.83 -13.68
C THR A 134 -6.40 24.71 -14.69
N ASN A 135 -5.61 23.63 -14.64
CA ASN A 135 -4.44 23.48 -15.50
C ASN A 135 -4.50 22.18 -16.30
N THR A 136 -4.62 22.27 -17.62
CA THR A 136 -4.52 21.10 -18.51
C THR A 136 -3.06 20.67 -18.65
N ILE A 137 -2.72 19.50 -18.10
CA ILE A 137 -1.35 18.96 -18.10
C ILE A 137 -1.13 17.88 -19.17
N TYR A 138 -2.22 17.37 -19.77
CA TYR A 138 -2.19 16.41 -20.87
C TYR A 138 -3.41 16.62 -21.77
N ASN A 139 -3.20 16.58 -23.09
CA ASN A 139 -4.28 16.60 -24.09
C ASN A 139 -3.79 15.99 -25.42
N LYS A 140 -3.72 14.66 -25.48
CA LYS A 140 -3.19 13.90 -26.63
C LYS A 140 -3.89 12.54 -26.73
N SER A 141 -3.40 11.62 -27.55
CA SER A 141 -3.95 10.26 -27.63
C SER A 141 -3.40 9.36 -26.52
N PHE A 142 -3.89 8.13 -26.39
CA PHE A 142 -3.24 7.15 -25.50
C PHE A 142 -1.84 6.78 -25.98
N LEU A 143 -1.60 6.81 -27.30
CA LEU A 143 -0.32 6.41 -27.91
C LEU A 143 0.88 7.14 -27.29
N GLU A 144 0.79 8.45 -27.06
CA GLU A 144 1.88 9.24 -26.48
C GLU A 144 2.11 8.96 -24.99
N MET A 145 1.16 8.32 -24.31
CA MET A 145 1.27 7.96 -22.90
C MET A 145 1.58 6.49 -22.69
N LEU A 146 1.65 5.66 -23.74
CA LEU A 146 1.96 4.25 -23.60
C LEU A 146 3.37 4.02 -23.01
N TYR A 147 3.45 3.12 -22.04
CA TYR A 147 4.69 2.71 -21.39
C TYR A 147 4.95 1.21 -21.50
N GLN A 148 6.16 0.87 -21.94
CA GLN A 148 6.72 -0.47 -21.89
C GLN A 148 8.17 -0.39 -21.43
N LYS A 149 8.52 -1.25 -20.47
CA LYS A 149 9.88 -1.30 -19.92
C LYS A 149 10.90 -1.55 -21.05
N ASP A 150 11.98 -0.78 -21.04
CA ASP A 150 13.10 -0.89 -21.98
C ASP A 150 12.70 -0.69 -23.47
N HIS A 151 11.55 -0.04 -23.74
CA HIS A 151 11.08 0.24 -25.10
C HIS A 151 11.27 1.72 -25.47
N GLU A 152 11.94 1.98 -26.60
CA GLU A 152 12.32 3.35 -26.94
C GLU A 152 11.14 4.27 -27.28
N GLN A 153 10.09 3.70 -27.89
CA GLN A 153 8.91 4.46 -28.35
C GLN A 153 7.83 4.57 -27.27
N TYR A 154 7.82 3.65 -26.29
CA TYR A 154 6.76 3.55 -25.28
C TYR A 154 7.34 3.90 -23.92
N LYS A 155 7.65 5.18 -23.79
CA LYS A 155 8.27 5.77 -22.61
C LYS A 155 7.24 6.46 -21.71
N GLY A 156 6.03 6.66 -22.19
CA GLY A 156 5.07 7.55 -21.56
C GLY A 156 5.37 9.01 -21.84
N TYR A 157 4.70 9.89 -21.10
CA TYR A 157 4.69 11.32 -21.36
C TYR A 157 5.38 12.10 -20.24
N ASP A 158 6.51 12.72 -20.56
CA ASP A 158 7.18 13.65 -19.66
C ASP A 158 6.42 14.96 -19.57
N LEU A 159 6.06 15.33 -18.34
CA LEU A 159 5.41 16.60 -18.07
C LEU A 159 6.39 17.76 -18.31
N PRO A 160 5.94 18.82 -19.01
CA PRO A 160 6.65 20.09 -19.05
C PRO A 160 6.99 20.56 -17.63
N ILE A 161 8.13 21.24 -17.46
CA ILE A 161 8.65 21.63 -16.14
C ILE A 161 7.59 22.34 -15.28
N PHE A 162 6.74 23.18 -15.88
CA PHE A 162 5.70 23.95 -15.20
C PHE A 162 4.47 23.11 -14.79
N ASP A 163 4.25 21.97 -15.44
CA ASP A 163 3.14 21.08 -15.16
C ASP A 163 3.50 19.99 -14.14
N ARG A 164 4.79 19.79 -13.88
CA ARG A 164 5.29 18.91 -12.81
C ARG A 164 4.74 19.35 -11.46
N PHE A 165 4.42 18.38 -10.61
CA PHE A 165 3.80 18.65 -9.31
C PHE A 165 4.37 17.74 -8.23
N ASN A 166 4.11 18.10 -6.98
CA ASN A 166 4.50 17.28 -5.84
C ASN A 166 3.26 16.84 -5.08
N ILE A 167 3.36 15.68 -4.44
CA ILE A 167 2.35 15.19 -3.50
C ILE A 167 3.07 15.01 -2.16
N ASP A 168 2.69 15.79 -1.15
CA ASP A 168 3.28 15.73 0.19
C ASP A 168 2.91 14.42 0.91
N LYS A 169 3.63 14.10 2.00
CA LYS A 169 3.36 12.89 2.81
C LYS A 169 1.92 12.92 3.33
N GLY A 170 1.16 11.87 3.06
CA GLY A 170 -0.24 11.75 3.50
C GLY A 170 -1.19 12.75 2.86
N ASP A 171 -0.75 13.46 1.82
CA ASP A 171 -1.58 14.36 1.03
C ASP A 171 -1.93 13.68 -0.31
N TYR A 172 -2.81 14.33 -1.06
CA TYR A 172 -3.25 13.86 -2.37
C TYR A 172 -3.33 15.00 -3.38
N ILE A 173 -3.45 14.62 -4.64
CA ILE A 173 -3.84 15.53 -5.71
C ILE A 173 -4.93 14.88 -6.57
N ASP A 174 -5.85 15.71 -7.05
CA ASP A 174 -6.92 15.26 -7.92
C ASP A 174 -6.60 15.64 -9.37
N LEU A 175 -6.84 14.69 -10.27
CA LEU A 175 -6.74 14.86 -11.71
C LEU A 175 -8.11 14.61 -12.33
N GLU A 176 -8.70 15.62 -12.95
CA GLU A 176 -9.87 15.43 -13.81
C GLU A 176 -9.38 14.82 -15.12
N TYR A 177 -9.98 13.70 -15.51
CA TYR A 177 -9.71 13.07 -16.78
C TYR A 177 -10.95 13.12 -17.67
N THR A 178 -10.72 13.21 -18.98
CA THR A 178 -11.73 13.00 -20.01
C THR A 178 -11.13 12.10 -21.09
N VAL A 179 -11.73 10.93 -21.28
CA VAL A 179 -11.39 9.96 -22.32
C VAL A 179 -12.48 9.98 -23.38
N TYR A 180 -12.11 10.03 -24.65
CA TYR A 180 -13.06 9.81 -25.73
C TYR A 180 -12.42 9.15 -26.95
N MET A 181 -13.21 8.41 -27.73
CA MET A 181 -12.76 7.87 -29.01
C MET A 181 -13.01 8.89 -30.13
N ASP A 182 -12.00 9.13 -30.97
CA ASP A 182 -12.09 10.01 -32.15
C ASP A 182 -13.30 9.63 -33.02
N GLU A 183 -14.08 10.63 -33.43
CA GLU A 183 -15.28 10.41 -34.26
C GLU A 183 -14.95 9.82 -35.63
N ASN A 184 -13.72 10.04 -36.11
CA ASN A 184 -13.23 9.50 -37.37
C ASN A 184 -12.60 8.11 -37.22
N ALA A 185 -12.68 7.50 -36.04
CA ALA A 185 -12.19 6.15 -35.82
C ALA A 185 -12.94 5.13 -36.69
N GLY A 186 -12.17 4.28 -37.38
CA GLY A 186 -12.73 3.28 -38.30
C GLY A 186 -13.50 2.16 -37.60
N ASN A 187 -14.38 1.49 -38.36
CA ASN A 187 -15.24 0.40 -37.87
C ASN A 187 -14.44 -0.81 -37.36
N GLU A 188 -13.18 -0.95 -37.74
CA GLU A 188 -12.26 -2.00 -37.26
C GLU A 188 -12.04 -1.98 -35.74
N LEU A 189 -12.30 -0.84 -35.09
CA LEU A 189 -12.19 -0.68 -33.64
C LEU A 189 -13.48 -1.07 -32.88
N GLN A 190 -14.57 -1.35 -33.58
CA GLN A 190 -15.83 -1.77 -32.95
C GLN A 190 -15.69 -3.16 -32.31
N GLY A 191 -16.37 -3.33 -31.17
CA GLY A 191 -16.35 -4.59 -30.41
C GLY A 191 -15.03 -4.85 -29.67
N LEU A 192 -14.18 -3.81 -29.56
CA LEU A 192 -12.99 -3.84 -28.72
C LEU A 192 -13.32 -3.36 -27.30
N LYS A 193 -12.65 -3.99 -26.34
CA LYS A 193 -12.64 -3.62 -24.94
C LYS A 193 -11.20 -3.37 -24.53
N ALA A 194 -10.96 -2.28 -23.80
CA ALA A 194 -9.63 -1.92 -23.34
C ALA A 194 -9.61 -1.77 -21.82
N THR A 195 -8.64 -2.43 -21.18
CA THR A 195 -8.29 -2.22 -19.78
C THR A 195 -7.07 -1.31 -19.74
N VAL A 196 -7.13 -0.22 -18.96
CA VAL A 196 -6.09 0.81 -18.95
C VAL A 196 -5.56 1.03 -17.53
N ASP A 197 -4.25 0.81 -17.35
CA ASP A 197 -3.55 1.08 -16.10
C ASP A 197 -2.86 2.44 -16.17
N PHE A 198 -3.23 3.37 -15.28
CA PHE A 198 -2.58 4.68 -15.17
C PHE A 198 -1.38 4.64 -14.22
N MET A 199 -0.27 5.24 -14.63
CA MET A 199 1.00 5.26 -13.92
C MET A 199 1.56 6.69 -13.88
N ILE A 200 2.30 7.04 -12.82
CA ILE A 200 3.12 8.25 -12.78
C ILE A 200 4.59 7.87 -12.61
N ASN A 201 5.50 8.73 -13.08
CA ASN A 201 6.94 8.58 -12.95
C ASN A 201 7.47 7.28 -13.60
N ALA A 202 7.02 6.92 -14.79
CA ALA A 202 7.34 5.59 -15.35
C ALA A 202 8.84 5.32 -15.62
N HIS A 203 9.66 6.37 -15.71
CA HIS A 203 11.13 6.28 -15.83
C HIS A 203 11.88 6.41 -14.52
N GLU A 204 11.20 6.99 -13.54
CA GLU A 204 11.61 6.95 -12.15
C GLU A 204 10.70 5.93 -11.50
N ASN A 205 10.93 4.65 -11.82
CA ASN A 205 10.85 3.72 -10.69
C ASN A 205 11.71 4.44 -9.62
N PRO A 206 11.16 4.93 -8.49
CA PRO A 206 12.01 5.28 -7.39
C PRO A 206 12.89 4.05 -7.28
N ILE A 207 14.20 4.26 -7.42
CA ILE A 207 15.14 3.46 -6.67
C ILE A 207 14.48 3.47 -5.31
N TYR A 208 13.94 2.31 -4.90
CA TYR A 208 13.42 2.14 -3.56
C TYR A 208 14.47 2.82 -2.71
N LYS A 209 14.11 3.95 -2.10
CA LYS A 209 15.07 4.70 -1.33
C LYS A 209 15.32 3.74 -0.18
N LYS A 210 16.41 2.97 -0.32
CA LYS A 210 16.88 1.98 0.64
C LYS A 210 16.58 2.64 1.97
N THR A 211 15.74 2.02 2.80
CA THR A 211 15.75 2.36 4.23
C THR A 211 17.20 2.62 4.55
N GLU A 212 17.58 3.83 4.99
CA GLU A 212 19.00 4.16 5.09
C GLU A 212 19.58 3.16 6.09
N THR A 213 20.12 2.05 5.58
CA THR A 213 20.73 0.95 6.30
C THR A 213 22.10 1.37 6.76
N LYS A 214 22.34 2.67 6.97
CA LYS A 214 23.63 3.19 7.40
C LYS A 214 24.03 2.56 8.74
N ASP A 215 23.04 2.19 9.56
CA ASP A 215 23.21 1.45 10.81
C ASP A 215 23.30 -0.08 10.64
N SER A 216 23.17 -0.60 9.41
CA SER A 216 23.25 -2.03 9.10
C SER A 216 24.14 -2.40 7.91
N ASP A 217 24.77 -1.45 7.21
CA ASP A 217 25.55 -1.71 5.97
C ASP A 217 26.79 -2.57 6.24
N ASP A 218 27.46 -2.39 7.38
CA ASP A 218 28.60 -3.21 7.83
C ASP A 218 28.22 -4.19 8.97
N HIS A 219 26.93 -4.44 9.15
CA HIS A 219 26.41 -5.25 10.26
C HIS A 219 26.33 -6.73 9.88
N TRP A 220 26.63 -7.66 10.79
CA TRP A 220 26.65 -9.11 10.49
C TRP A 220 25.31 -9.66 9.97
N ALA A 221 24.19 -9.05 10.38
CA ALA A 221 22.85 -9.36 9.89
C ALA A 221 22.43 -8.62 8.60
N HIS A 222 23.36 -7.94 7.89
CA HIS A 222 23.07 -7.08 6.73
C HIS A 222 22.19 -7.76 5.69
N ASP A 223 22.63 -8.89 5.16
CA ASP A 223 21.96 -9.57 4.04
C ASP A 223 20.58 -10.09 4.46
N CYS A 224 20.43 -10.50 5.72
CA CYS A 224 19.14 -10.86 6.29
C CYS A 224 18.20 -9.65 6.37
N ILE A 225 18.70 -8.53 6.89
CA ILE A 225 17.95 -7.28 7.00
C ILE A 225 17.52 -6.81 5.61
N GLU A 226 18.44 -6.74 4.66
CA GLU A 226 18.17 -6.30 3.30
C GLU A 226 17.15 -7.21 2.62
N THR A 227 17.31 -8.53 2.72
CA THR A 227 16.36 -9.48 2.13
C THR A 227 14.97 -9.34 2.74
N LEU A 228 14.86 -9.24 4.07
CA LEU A 228 13.56 -9.08 4.73
C LEU A 228 12.91 -7.72 4.45
N ILE A 229 13.70 -6.66 4.20
CA ILE A 229 13.20 -5.38 3.69
C ILE A 229 12.63 -5.56 2.28
N GLN A 230 13.37 -6.21 1.37
CA GLN A 230 12.92 -6.45 -0.01
C GLN A 230 11.63 -7.28 -0.07
N LYS A 231 11.45 -8.20 0.89
CA LYS A 231 10.23 -9.02 1.04
C LYS A 231 9.09 -8.29 1.75
N GLY A 232 9.27 -7.05 2.18
CA GLY A 232 8.25 -6.24 2.86
C GLY A 232 7.96 -6.68 4.31
N ILE A 233 8.79 -7.56 4.87
CA ILE A 233 8.66 -8.07 6.25
C ILE A 233 9.16 -7.02 7.24
N ILE A 234 10.33 -6.42 6.95
CA ILE A 234 10.88 -5.30 7.71
C ILE A 234 10.51 -3.98 7.02
N LYS A 235 9.97 -3.03 7.80
CA LYS A 235 9.70 -1.66 7.35
C LYS A 235 10.59 -0.59 8.01
N GLY A 236 11.37 -0.97 9.03
CA GLY A 236 12.15 -0.02 9.84
C GLY A 236 11.28 0.85 10.75
N TYR A 237 11.92 1.82 11.41
CA TYR A 237 11.26 2.83 12.23
C TYR A 237 10.77 4.02 11.37
N PRO A 238 9.81 4.83 11.86
CA PRO A 238 9.31 6.00 11.14
C PRO A 238 10.39 7.04 10.76
N ASP A 239 11.51 7.05 11.48
CA ASP A 239 12.68 7.91 11.22
C ASP A 239 13.62 7.35 10.14
N GLY A 240 13.33 6.17 9.60
CA GLY A 240 14.11 5.52 8.55
C GLY A 240 15.22 4.59 9.04
N THR A 241 15.38 4.40 10.36
CA THR A 241 16.42 3.51 10.93
C THR A 241 15.95 2.06 11.06
N ILE A 242 16.89 1.10 11.14
CA ILE A 242 16.59 -0.32 11.43
C ILE A 242 16.83 -0.63 12.91
N ARG A 243 17.86 -0.03 13.50
CA ARG A 243 18.36 -0.23 14.86
C ARG A 243 18.59 -1.71 15.18
N PRO A 244 19.48 -2.39 14.44
CA PRO A 244 19.67 -3.84 14.57
C PRO A 244 20.07 -4.29 15.98
N GLU A 245 20.80 -3.46 16.72
CA GLU A 245 21.27 -3.74 18.08
C GLU A 245 20.25 -3.44 19.18
N ASN A 246 19.11 -2.82 18.86
CA ASN A 246 18.06 -2.62 19.84
C ASN A 246 17.38 -3.94 20.17
N TYR A 247 16.98 -4.13 21.42
CA TYR A 247 16.12 -5.24 21.80
C TYR A 247 14.74 -5.11 21.16
N ILE A 248 14.23 -6.22 20.64
CA ILE A 248 12.92 -6.26 19.97
C ILE A 248 11.82 -6.40 21.01
N THR A 249 10.78 -5.58 20.90
CA THR A 249 9.60 -5.71 21.77
C THR A 249 8.70 -6.85 21.30
N ARG A 250 7.84 -7.34 22.19
CA ARG A 250 6.84 -8.36 21.85
C ARG A 250 5.86 -7.88 20.78
N ALA A 251 5.48 -6.61 20.81
CA ALA A 251 4.65 -6.02 19.75
C ALA A 251 5.36 -6.01 18.39
N GLU A 252 6.64 -5.64 18.37
CA GLU A 252 7.45 -5.67 17.14
C GLU A 252 7.60 -7.10 16.62
N ALA A 253 7.84 -8.08 17.50
CA ALA A 253 7.95 -9.49 17.13
C ALA A 253 6.63 -10.04 16.53
N ALA A 254 5.47 -9.70 17.10
CA ALA A 254 4.17 -10.11 16.55
C ALA A 254 3.92 -9.55 15.16
N VAL A 255 4.23 -8.27 14.93
CA VAL A 255 4.12 -7.64 13.60
C VAL A 255 5.07 -8.30 12.60
N LEU A 256 6.31 -8.56 13.02
CA LEU A 256 7.34 -9.14 12.17
C LEU A 256 6.98 -10.57 11.74
N ILE A 257 6.56 -11.42 12.69
CA ILE A 257 6.16 -12.80 12.43
C ILE A 257 4.85 -12.86 11.63
N GLY A 258 3.88 -12.01 11.96
CA GLY A 258 2.64 -11.91 11.20
C GLY A 258 2.88 -11.61 9.72
N ARG A 259 3.80 -10.68 9.42
CA ARG A 259 4.22 -10.40 8.04
C ARG A 259 4.98 -11.55 7.41
N ALA A 260 5.91 -12.17 8.14
CA ALA A 260 6.71 -13.29 7.64
C ALA A 260 5.84 -14.50 7.26
N LEU A 261 4.73 -14.71 7.96
CA LEU A 261 3.75 -15.76 7.69
C LEU A 261 2.65 -15.34 6.70
N GLY A 262 2.64 -14.08 6.25
CA GLY A 262 1.62 -13.55 5.35
C GLY A 262 0.23 -13.43 5.98
N LEU A 263 0.15 -13.29 7.30
CA LEU A 263 -1.11 -13.08 8.01
C LEU A 263 -1.69 -11.69 7.67
N GLU A 264 -3.01 -11.62 7.58
CA GLU A 264 -3.72 -10.35 7.42
C GLU A 264 -3.96 -9.68 8.78
N GLU A 265 -3.81 -8.35 8.83
CA GLU A 265 -4.15 -7.57 10.01
C GLU A 265 -5.66 -7.67 10.30
N LYS A 266 -6.02 -7.88 11.56
CA LYS A 266 -7.41 -7.88 11.96
C LYS A 266 -7.88 -6.47 12.29
N ASP A 267 -8.97 -6.05 11.65
CA ASP A 267 -9.69 -4.82 11.99
C ASP A 267 -10.64 -5.09 13.17
N SER A 268 -10.07 -5.19 14.37
CA SER A 268 -10.80 -5.37 15.62
C SER A 268 -10.18 -4.53 16.72
N THR A 269 -11.02 -3.98 17.59
CA THR A 269 -10.60 -3.28 18.81
C THR A 269 -10.42 -4.24 19.98
N PHE A 270 -11.07 -5.41 19.96
CA PHE A 270 -10.94 -6.41 21.01
C PHE A 270 -9.77 -7.35 20.71
N THR A 271 -8.79 -7.36 21.62
CA THR A 271 -7.54 -8.13 21.47
C THR A 271 -7.56 -9.45 22.23
N GLY A 272 -8.49 -9.64 23.16
CA GLY A 272 -8.48 -10.76 24.10
C GLY A 272 -7.53 -10.59 25.29
N TYR A 273 -6.76 -9.49 25.33
CA TYR A 273 -5.82 -9.15 26.41
C TYR A 273 -6.37 -8.02 27.29
N PHE A 274 -5.95 -7.99 28.57
CA PHE A 274 -6.41 -7.00 29.55
C PHE A 274 -5.50 -5.78 29.69
N ASP A 275 -4.29 -5.82 29.11
CA ASP A 275 -3.37 -4.70 29.07
C ASP A 275 -3.50 -3.88 27.77
N SER A 276 -2.89 -2.69 27.78
CA SER A 276 -2.94 -1.77 26.64
C SER A 276 -2.14 -2.32 25.47
N ILE A 277 -2.73 -2.25 24.27
CA ILE A 277 -2.12 -2.70 23.02
C ILE A 277 -2.00 -1.51 22.07
N PRO A 278 -0.79 -1.22 21.56
CA PRO A 278 -0.59 -0.09 20.66
C PRO A 278 -1.30 -0.32 19.32
N ASN A 279 -1.94 0.74 18.80
CA ASN A 279 -2.76 0.67 17.58
C ASN A 279 -2.00 0.08 16.39
N TRP A 280 -0.72 0.43 16.22
CA TRP A 280 0.10 0.02 15.08
C TRP A 280 0.44 -1.48 15.05
N ALA A 281 0.37 -2.16 16.19
CA ALA A 281 0.65 -3.60 16.30
C ALA A 281 -0.61 -4.44 16.48
N ARG A 282 -1.75 -3.79 16.79
CA ARG A 282 -2.97 -4.45 17.25
C ARG A 282 -3.45 -5.52 16.28
N GLY A 283 -3.54 -5.20 14.99
CA GLY A 283 -4.06 -6.13 13.98
C GLY A 283 -3.27 -7.43 13.91
N TYR A 284 -1.93 -7.33 13.95
CA TYR A 284 -1.03 -8.48 13.95
C TYR A 284 -0.97 -9.21 15.29
N ILE A 285 -1.10 -8.51 16.42
CA ILE A 285 -1.21 -9.16 17.72
C ILE A 285 -2.45 -10.04 17.74
N ILE A 286 -3.59 -9.54 17.26
CA ILE A 286 -4.82 -10.34 17.17
C ILE A 286 -4.62 -11.54 16.24
N SER A 287 -4.08 -11.34 15.03
CA SER A 287 -3.92 -12.42 14.06
C SER A 287 -2.98 -13.51 14.59
N THR A 288 -1.83 -13.14 15.16
CA THR A 288 -0.88 -14.11 15.70
C THR A 288 -1.38 -14.80 16.96
N THR A 289 -2.27 -14.17 17.75
CA THR A 289 -2.96 -14.84 18.85
C THR A 289 -4.00 -15.85 18.37
N GLN A 290 -4.73 -15.54 17.28
CA GLN A 290 -5.73 -16.46 16.70
C GLN A 290 -5.09 -17.72 16.09
N GLU A 291 -3.86 -17.60 15.60
CA GLU A 291 -3.06 -18.72 15.09
C GLU A 291 -2.26 -19.45 16.19
N ASP A 292 -2.55 -19.19 17.47
CA ASP A 292 -1.88 -19.77 18.65
C ASP A 292 -0.36 -19.53 18.73
N ILE A 293 0.16 -18.60 17.92
CA ILE A 293 1.57 -18.19 17.89
C ILE A 293 1.89 -17.40 19.17
N PHE A 294 1.07 -16.41 19.50
CA PHE A 294 1.15 -15.68 20.76
C PHE A 294 0.03 -16.10 21.70
N THR A 295 0.39 -16.78 22.78
CA THR A 295 -0.56 -17.23 23.82
C THR A 295 -0.71 -16.25 24.98
N GLY A 296 0.16 -15.23 25.05
CA GLY A 296 0.21 -14.26 26.15
C GLY A 296 0.74 -14.84 27.46
N TYR A 297 0.72 -14.01 28.50
CA TYR A 297 1.12 -14.34 29.86
C TYR A 297 -0.11 -14.68 30.74
N PRO A 298 0.11 -15.30 31.91
CA PRO A 298 -0.92 -15.47 32.92
C PRO A 298 -1.68 -14.18 33.20
N GLY A 299 -3.00 -14.30 33.36
CA GLY A 299 -3.89 -13.15 33.49
C GLY A 299 -4.26 -12.47 32.17
N LYS A 300 -4.11 -13.16 31.02
CA LYS A 300 -4.40 -12.63 29.67
C LYS A 300 -3.72 -11.28 29.43
N LEU A 301 -2.40 -11.24 29.65
CA LEU A 301 -1.58 -10.06 29.40
C LEU A 301 -0.69 -10.30 28.18
N PHE A 302 -0.59 -9.34 27.27
CA PHE A 302 0.31 -9.44 26.13
C PHE A 302 1.70 -8.87 26.43
N LYS A 303 1.78 -7.79 27.22
CA LYS A 303 2.97 -6.99 27.55
C LYS A 303 3.69 -6.48 26.29
N ALA A 304 2.99 -5.64 25.53
CA ALA A 304 3.42 -5.16 24.20
C ALA A 304 4.82 -4.54 24.17
N ASP A 305 5.15 -3.73 25.18
CA ASP A 305 6.39 -2.96 25.24
C ASP A 305 7.54 -3.72 25.91
N ASN A 306 7.28 -4.90 26.48
CA ASN A 306 8.35 -5.73 27.02
C ASN A 306 9.21 -6.28 25.89
N HIS A 307 10.53 -6.32 26.10
CA HIS A 307 11.41 -7.08 25.23
C HIS A 307 11.15 -8.57 25.38
N ILE A 308 11.31 -9.29 24.27
CA ILE A 308 11.10 -10.73 24.22
C ILE A 308 12.41 -11.47 24.56
N THR A 309 12.32 -12.49 25.41
CA THR A 309 13.48 -13.33 25.71
C THR A 309 13.76 -14.31 24.57
N ARG A 310 14.96 -14.88 24.54
CA ARG A 310 15.35 -15.83 23.50
C ARG A 310 14.51 -17.10 23.49
N GLU A 311 14.15 -17.62 24.66
CA GLU A 311 13.27 -18.77 24.78
C GLU A 311 11.83 -18.48 24.34
N GLU A 312 11.33 -17.28 24.64
CA GLU A 312 10.02 -16.81 24.15
C GLU A 312 10.02 -16.65 22.62
N MET A 313 11.08 -16.05 22.07
CA MET A 313 11.24 -15.92 20.62
C MET A 313 11.23 -17.28 19.94
N MET A 314 11.95 -18.28 20.48
CA MET A 314 11.93 -19.62 19.89
C MET A 314 10.55 -20.26 19.98
N ALA A 315 9.86 -20.12 21.10
CA ALA A 315 8.53 -20.68 21.25
C ALA A 315 7.53 -20.12 20.24
N ILE A 316 7.56 -18.81 19.96
CA ILE A 316 6.66 -18.21 18.98
C ILE A 316 7.07 -18.56 17.54
N LEU A 317 8.36 -18.60 17.23
CA LEU A 317 8.84 -18.95 15.89
C LEU A 317 8.57 -20.41 15.54
N MET A 318 8.86 -21.35 16.46
CA MET A 318 8.61 -22.76 16.20
C MET A 318 7.12 -23.07 16.05
N ARG A 319 6.26 -22.41 16.85
CA ARG A 319 4.80 -22.49 16.66
C ARG A 319 4.36 -21.92 15.32
N GLY A 320 4.74 -20.68 15.00
CA GLY A 320 4.29 -20.00 13.79
C GLY A 320 4.73 -20.66 12.50
N PHE A 321 5.93 -21.24 12.46
CA PHE A 321 6.45 -21.93 11.29
C PHE A 321 6.26 -23.46 11.33
N ASN A 322 5.50 -23.95 12.31
CA ASN A 322 5.22 -25.37 12.53
C ASN A 322 6.48 -26.25 12.48
N LYS A 323 7.52 -25.83 13.22
CA LYS A 323 8.80 -26.54 13.33
C LYS A 323 8.83 -27.35 14.61
N THR A 324 9.24 -28.60 14.49
CA THR A 324 9.36 -29.55 15.60
C THR A 324 10.77 -30.11 15.68
N SER A 325 11.12 -30.70 16.83
CA SER A 325 12.25 -31.61 16.96
C SER A 325 11.73 -33.05 16.96
N GLU A 326 12.14 -33.86 15.98
CA GLU A 326 11.95 -35.31 16.02
C GLU A 326 13.24 -35.97 16.52
N GLY A 327 13.14 -36.75 17.61
CA GLY A 327 14.24 -37.53 18.20
C GLY A 327 14.88 -36.94 19.46
N GLU A 328 15.77 -37.72 20.09
CA GLU A 328 16.51 -37.31 21.30
C GLU A 328 17.67 -36.38 20.93
N LEU A 329 17.39 -35.08 20.75
CA LEU A 329 18.46 -34.08 20.69
C LEU A 329 18.93 -33.75 22.11
N LYS A 330 20.20 -34.05 22.40
CA LYS A 330 20.88 -33.60 23.61
C LYS A 330 21.49 -32.22 23.36
N LEU A 331 21.11 -31.24 24.19
CA LEU A 331 21.71 -29.91 24.16
C LEU A 331 23.07 -29.94 24.85
N GLU A 332 24.08 -29.36 24.20
CA GLU A 332 25.47 -29.27 24.66
C GLU A 332 25.85 -27.83 25.04
N PHE A 333 24.89 -27.07 25.60
CA PHE A 333 25.14 -25.72 26.11
C PHE A 333 25.40 -25.72 27.62
N ASP A 334 26.30 -24.83 28.06
CA ASP A 334 26.69 -24.71 29.47
C ASP A 334 25.55 -24.21 30.37
N ASP A 335 24.64 -23.41 29.81
CA ASP A 335 23.48 -22.80 30.49
C ASP A 335 22.15 -23.48 30.12
N LYS A 336 22.18 -24.71 29.62
CA LYS A 336 20.96 -25.45 29.22
C LYS A 336 19.96 -25.65 30.36
N ASP A 337 20.43 -25.64 31.61
CA ASP A 337 19.58 -25.80 32.80
C ASP A 337 18.79 -24.52 33.14
N ASP A 338 19.14 -23.39 32.52
CA ASP A 338 18.40 -22.12 32.62
C ASP A 338 17.20 -22.04 31.66
N ILE A 339 17.06 -23.03 30.76
CA ILE A 339 15.94 -23.11 29.81
C ILE A 339 14.67 -23.49 30.56
N GLY A 340 13.60 -22.70 30.43
CA GLY A 340 12.30 -23.05 30.97
C GLY A 340 11.82 -24.39 30.44
N THR A 341 11.26 -25.25 31.30
CA THR A 341 10.74 -26.58 30.90
C THR A 341 9.72 -26.47 29.76
N TRP A 342 8.95 -25.39 29.72
CA TRP A 342 7.96 -25.09 28.69
C TRP A 342 8.59 -24.73 27.32
N ALA A 343 9.83 -24.23 27.31
CA ALA A 343 10.54 -23.79 26.12
C ALA A 343 11.50 -24.85 25.55
N LEU A 344 11.83 -25.87 26.34
CA LEU A 344 12.87 -26.86 26.01
C LEU A 344 12.70 -27.49 24.62
N GLU A 345 11.50 -27.93 24.28
CA GLU A 345 11.24 -28.55 22.97
C GLU A 345 11.32 -27.55 21.81
N TYR A 346 10.98 -26.28 22.04
CA TYR A 346 11.14 -25.23 21.03
C TYR A 346 12.61 -24.86 20.82
N ILE A 347 13.41 -24.83 21.88
CA ILE A 347 14.86 -24.62 21.78
C ILE A 347 15.50 -25.78 21.01
N LYS A 348 15.15 -27.03 21.34
CA LYS A 348 15.62 -28.20 20.59
C LYS A 348 15.22 -28.13 19.12
N ALA A 349 13.98 -27.77 18.82
CA ALA A 349 13.54 -27.57 17.44
C ALA A 349 14.35 -26.47 16.75
N GLY A 350 14.59 -25.33 17.41
CA GLY A 350 15.40 -24.24 16.88
C GLY A 350 16.83 -24.66 16.54
N VAL A 351 17.48 -25.43 17.43
CA VAL A 351 18.83 -25.98 17.21
C VAL A 351 18.82 -27.01 16.08
N LYS A 352 17.86 -27.94 16.09
CA LYS A 352 17.75 -29.01 15.09
C LYS A 352 17.51 -28.48 13.69
N ASN A 353 16.75 -27.39 13.57
CA ASN A 353 16.44 -26.73 12.31
C ASN A 353 17.46 -25.63 11.96
N GLU A 354 18.59 -25.56 12.66
CA GLU A 354 19.70 -24.60 12.43
C GLU A 354 19.29 -23.12 12.51
N ILE A 355 18.18 -22.84 13.21
CA ILE A 355 17.65 -21.48 13.43
C ILE A 355 18.49 -20.75 14.47
N ILE A 356 18.97 -21.48 15.49
CA ILE A 356 19.87 -20.99 16.52
C ILE A 356 21.02 -21.98 16.71
N GLU A 357 22.24 -21.46 16.90
CA GLU A 357 23.46 -22.27 17.07
C GLU A 357 24.08 -22.12 18.46
N GLY A 358 23.64 -21.13 19.24
CA GLY A 358 24.30 -20.70 20.48
C GLY A 358 25.28 -19.56 20.24
N TYR A 359 25.99 -19.17 21.29
CA TYR A 359 27.00 -18.13 21.26
C TYR A 359 28.41 -18.75 21.29
N PRO A 360 29.45 -18.01 20.86
CA PRO A 360 30.83 -18.51 20.88
C PRO A 360 31.36 -18.91 22.26
N ASP A 361 30.72 -18.45 23.33
CA ASP A 361 31.03 -18.79 24.72
C ASP A 361 30.41 -20.13 25.18
N GLY A 362 29.76 -20.88 24.29
CA GLY A 362 29.16 -22.19 24.60
C GLY A 362 27.77 -22.12 25.23
N THR A 363 27.15 -20.94 25.28
CA THR A 363 25.83 -20.72 25.90
C THR A 363 24.71 -20.53 24.88
N ILE A 364 23.46 -20.64 25.30
CA ILE A 364 22.26 -20.31 24.51
C ILE A 364 21.53 -19.05 25.00
N LYS A 365 21.79 -18.61 26.24
CA LYS A 365 21.22 -17.43 26.91
C LYS A 365 19.70 -17.36 26.80
N PRO A 366 18.96 -18.35 27.33
CA PRO A 366 17.52 -18.48 27.09
C PRO A 366 16.72 -17.29 27.63
N ASN A 367 17.17 -16.73 28.75
CA ASN A 367 16.50 -15.61 29.43
C ASN A 367 16.95 -14.22 28.96
N ASN A 368 17.94 -14.13 28.06
CA ASN A 368 18.38 -12.84 27.53
C ASN A 368 17.38 -12.28 26.51
N GLU A 369 17.27 -10.96 26.48
CA GLU A 369 16.50 -10.22 25.49
C GLU A 369 17.12 -10.38 24.10
N VAL A 370 16.26 -10.53 23.09
CA VAL A 370 16.67 -10.72 21.69
C VAL A 370 16.84 -9.37 21.00
N THR A 371 17.97 -9.17 20.34
CA THR A 371 18.17 -7.99 19.47
C THR A 371 17.34 -8.11 18.19
N ARG A 372 17.03 -6.98 17.56
CA ARG A 372 16.33 -6.97 16.27
C ARG A 372 17.11 -7.73 15.20
N ALA A 373 18.43 -7.61 15.16
CA ALA A 373 19.29 -8.36 14.26
C ALA A 373 19.16 -9.87 14.41
N GLU A 374 19.13 -10.37 15.64
CA GLU A 374 18.92 -11.79 15.91
C GLU A 374 17.54 -12.25 15.46
N ALA A 375 16.49 -11.49 15.79
CA ALA A 375 15.13 -11.79 15.35
C ALA A 375 15.01 -11.87 13.81
N PHE A 376 15.62 -10.91 13.11
CA PHE A 376 15.67 -10.88 11.65
C PHE A 376 16.41 -12.08 11.09
N THR A 377 17.55 -12.44 11.66
CA THR A 377 18.34 -13.59 11.20
C THR A 377 17.58 -14.90 11.40
N MET A 378 16.92 -15.09 12.55
CA MET A 378 16.11 -16.28 12.82
C MET A 378 14.97 -16.43 11.81
N ILE A 379 14.27 -15.34 11.50
CA ILE A 379 13.19 -15.35 10.50
C ILE A 379 13.73 -15.56 9.08
N CYS A 380 14.85 -14.93 8.74
CA CYS A 380 15.52 -15.12 7.46
C CYS A 380 15.89 -16.59 7.23
N LYS A 381 16.45 -17.25 8.26
CA LYS A 381 16.75 -18.70 8.25
C LYS A 381 15.47 -19.53 8.07
N LEU A 382 14.41 -19.23 8.82
CA LEU A 382 13.13 -19.94 8.72
C LEU A 382 12.48 -19.84 7.33
N LEU A 383 12.64 -18.71 6.66
CA LEU A 383 12.13 -18.47 5.30
C LEU A 383 13.04 -19.02 4.20
N GLY A 384 14.20 -19.59 4.55
CA GLY A 384 15.17 -20.11 3.59
C GLY A 384 15.88 -19.01 2.81
N TYR A 385 15.97 -17.80 3.36
CA TYR A 385 16.64 -16.65 2.74
C TYR A 385 18.09 -16.47 3.20
N HIS A 386 18.53 -17.28 4.16
CA HIS A 386 19.86 -17.20 4.73
C HIS A 386 20.83 -18.14 3.99
N GLU A 387 21.35 -17.73 2.84
CA GLU A 387 22.45 -18.43 2.17
C GLU A 387 23.81 -18.01 2.79
N LYS A 388 24.16 -18.64 3.93
CA LYS A 388 25.51 -18.68 4.54
C LYS A 388 26.24 -17.34 4.77
N HIS A 389 25.99 -16.71 5.92
CA HIS A 389 27.01 -15.90 6.61
C HIS A 389 27.59 -16.68 7.80
N ILE A 390 28.46 -17.63 7.47
CA ILE A 390 29.55 -18.03 8.36
C ILE A 390 30.81 -17.92 7.50
N ASN A 391 31.60 -16.89 7.78
CA ASN A 391 33.04 -16.90 7.63
C ASN A 391 33.64 -16.05 8.73
#